data_AF-A0A4V6PJQ7-F1
#
_entry.id   AF-A0A4V6PJQ7-F1
#
_cell.length_a   1.000
_cell.length_b   1.000
_cell.length_c   1.000
_cell.angle_alpha   90.00
_cell.angle_beta   90.00
_cell.angle_gamma   90.00
#
_symmetry.space_group_name_H-M   'P 1'
#
loop_
_entity.id
_entity.type
_entity.pdbx_description
1 polymer ?
#
loop_
_entity_poly.entity_id
_entity_poly.type
_entity_poly.pdbx_seq_one_letter_code
_entity_poly.pdbx_strand_id
1 'polypeptide(L)'
;MTRFSKLFLESDFGWFFQDLYFFGKKFVATFGVVIEVQFFIAICNTVLTTIVMAFMHLPQLAALALMVFILSLIPVAGVIISFVPLSLVGYSVGGWNDVFYLLITIIVVHAFEAYILNPNFMASKTNLPIFYTFVVLLIGEHFFGIWGLICGVPIFTFFLDILGVKKHEGKLDKVPTKPGEP
;
A
#
# COMPACT_ATOMS: atom_id res chain seq x y z
N MET A 1 10.33 -30.54 -0.66
CA MET A 1 9.35 -30.06 -1.67
C MET A 1 10.00 -29.41 -2.91
N THR A 2 11.22 -28.87 -2.85
CA THR A 2 11.87 -28.14 -3.97
C THR A 2 12.28 -28.99 -5.18
N ARG A 3 12.43 -30.31 -5.05
CA ARG A 3 12.89 -31.20 -6.14
C ARG A 3 11.80 -31.47 -7.19
N PHE A 4 10.53 -31.51 -6.78
CA PHE A 4 9.39 -31.70 -7.68
C PHE A 4 9.09 -30.45 -8.50
N SER A 5 9.14 -29.26 -7.88
CA SER A 5 8.90 -27.99 -8.56
C SER A 5 9.96 -27.67 -9.62
N LYS A 6 11.21 -28.10 -9.43
CA LYS A 6 12.30 -27.89 -10.42
C LYS A 6 12.09 -28.69 -11.71
N LEU A 7 11.43 -29.84 -11.65
CA LEU A 7 11.11 -30.67 -12.83
C LEU A 7 10.15 -29.96 -13.80
N PHE A 8 9.30 -29.05 -13.31
CA PHE A 8 8.43 -28.24 -14.16
C PHE A 8 9.20 -27.17 -14.97
N LEU A 9 10.33 -26.67 -14.46
CA LEU A 9 11.17 -25.72 -15.20
C LEU A 9 11.97 -26.38 -16.35
N GLU A 10 12.10 -27.70 -16.34
CA GLU A 10 12.84 -28.50 -17.35
C GLU A 10 11.90 -29.27 -18.30
N SER A 11 10.58 -29.07 -18.20
CA SER A 11 9.54 -29.70 -19.06
C SER A 11 9.48 -29.06 -20.46
N ASP A 12 8.79 -29.69 -21.42
CA ASP A 12 8.47 -29.12 -22.75
C ASP A 12 7.83 -27.72 -22.69
N PHE A 13 7.17 -27.38 -21.57
CA PHE A 13 6.61 -26.05 -21.29
C PHE A 13 7.50 -25.19 -20.37
N GLY A 14 8.78 -25.52 -20.22
CA GLY A 14 9.73 -24.90 -19.29
C GLY A 14 9.89 -23.38 -19.47
N TRP A 15 9.67 -22.86 -20.68
CA TRP A 15 9.65 -21.41 -20.93
C TRP A 15 8.59 -20.69 -20.09
N PHE A 16 7.39 -21.27 -19.96
CA PHE A 16 6.28 -20.72 -19.18
C PHE A 16 6.51 -20.85 -17.68
N PHE A 17 7.08 -21.98 -17.23
CA PHE A 17 7.37 -22.20 -15.81
C PHE A 17 8.57 -21.38 -15.30
N GLN A 18 9.57 -21.11 -16.15
CA GLN A 18 10.66 -20.17 -15.83
C GLN A 18 10.14 -18.75 -15.64
N ASP A 19 9.26 -18.30 -16.53
CA ASP A 19 8.58 -17.03 -16.42
C ASP A 19 7.72 -16.97 -15.15
N LEU A 20 6.88 -17.98 -14.90
CA LEU A 20 6.07 -18.08 -13.68
C LEU A 20 6.91 -18.07 -12.39
N TYR A 21 8.07 -18.72 -12.38
CA TYR A 21 9.00 -18.71 -11.25
C TYR A 21 9.62 -17.32 -11.04
N PHE A 22 10.08 -16.67 -12.12
CA PHE A 22 10.60 -15.31 -12.07
C PHE A 22 9.53 -14.32 -11.57
N PHE A 23 8.30 -14.47 -12.07
CA PHE A 23 7.12 -13.70 -11.70
C PHE A 23 6.72 -13.88 -10.24
N GLY A 24 6.60 -15.13 -9.77
CA GLY A 24 6.30 -15.43 -8.38
C GLY A 24 7.37 -14.87 -7.44
N LYS A 25 8.65 -14.97 -7.82
CA LYS A 25 9.76 -14.41 -7.03
C LYS A 25 9.68 -12.88 -6.93
N LYS A 26 9.42 -12.17 -8.03
CA LYS A 26 9.25 -10.71 -8.01
C LYS A 26 8.00 -10.29 -7.23
N PHE A 27 6.87 -10.96 -7.45
CA PHE A 27 5.62 -10.68 -6.74
C PHE A 27 5.81 -10.83 -5.24
N VAL A 28 6.38 -11.94 -4.77
CA VAL A 28 6.64 -12.17 -3.34
C VAL A 28 7.60 -11.13 -2.77
N ALA A 29 8.63 -10.72 -3.52
CA ALA A 29 9.56 -9.69 -3.07
C ALA A 29 8.88 -8.31 -2.91
N THR A 30 8.08 -7.88 -3.88
CA THR A 30 7.38 -6.59 -3.83
C THR A 30 6.24 -6.62 -2.81
N PHE A 31 5.44 -7.68 -2.81
CA PHE A 31 4.32 -7.85 -1.89
C PHE A 31 4.81 -7.97 -0.44
N GLY A 32 5.92 -8.68 -0.20
CA GLY A 32 6.55 -8.78 1.11
C GLY A 32 6.92 -7.41 1.70
N VAL A 33 7.50 -6.52 0.90
CA VAL A 33 7.82 -5.15 1.31
C VAL A 33 6.55 -4.35 1.64
N VAL A 34 5.50 -4.49 0.84
CA VAL A 34 4.22 -3.79 1.09
C VAL A 34 3.59 -4.26 2.40
N ILE A 35 3.59 -5.56 2.67
CA ILE A 35 3.06 -6.11 3.93
C ILE A 35 3.89 -5.63 5.13
N GLU A 36 5.21 -5.61 5.02
CA GLU A 36 6.10 -5.11 6.07
C GLU A 36 5.81 -3.64 6.41
N VAL A 37 5.74 -2.79 5.37
CA VAL A 37 5.42 -1.36 5.51
C VAL A 37 4.02 -1.16 6.09
N GLN A 38 3.01 -1.87 5.57
CA GLN A 38 1.64 -1.73 6.05
C GLN A 38 1.48 -2.17 7.50
N PHE A 39 2.19 -3.22 7.91
CA PHE A 39 2.17 -3.68 9.29
C PHE A 39 2.74 -2.60 10.22
N PHE A 40 3.85 -1.96 9.84
CA PHE A 40 4.42 -0.84 10.59
C PHE A 40 3.45 0.36 10.65
N ILE A 41 2.83 0.72 9.52
CA ILE A 41 1.80 1.78 9.45
C ILE A 41 0.64 1.47 10.39
N ALA A 42 0.11 0.24 10.37
CA ALA A 42 -1.00 -0.18 11.21
C ALA A 42 -0.68 -0.04 12.71
N ILE A 43 0.56 -0.36 13.12
CA ILE A 43 1.02 -0.15 14.50
C ILE A 43 1.02 1.35 14.84
N CYS A 44 1.67 2.18 14.02
CA CYS A 44 1.72 3.62 14.25
C CYS A 44 0.32 4.24 14.33
N ASN A 45 -0.56 3.89 13.39
CA ASN A 45 -1.94 4.36 13.35
C ASN A 45 -2.70 3.96 14.62
N THR A 46 -2.55 2.70 15.05
CA THR A 46 -3.19 2.18 16.26
C THR A 46 -2.70 2.91 17.50
N VAL A 47 -1.39 3.12 17.63
CA VAL A 47 -0.82 3.82 18.79
C VAL A 47 -1.34 5.25 18.86
N LEU A 48 -1.27 6.01 17.76
CA LEU A 48 -1.75 7.39 17.69
C LEU A 48 -3.25 7.48 18.02
N THR A 49 -4.06 6.61 17.40
CA THR A 49 -5.51 6.58 17.64
C THR A 49 -5.82 6.19 19.08
N THR A 50 -5.10 5.21 19.65
CA THR A 50 -5.31 4.75 21.03
C THR A 50 -4.98 5.84 22.05
N ILE A 51 -3.93 6.64 21.82
CA ILE A 51 -3.60 7.78 22.68
C ILE A 51 -4.78 8.76 22.72
N VAL A 52 -5.34 9.12 21.56
CA VAL A 52 -6.51 10.01 21.52
C VAL A 52 -7.71 9.39 22.22
N MET A 53 -8.01 8.12 21.92
CA MET A 53 -9.12 7.41 22.57
C MET A 53 -8.97 7.38 24.10
N ALA A 54 -7.74 7.27 24.61
CA ALA A 54 -7.45 7.27 26.03
C ALA A 54 -7.70 8.65 26.67
N PHE A 55 -7.32 9.74 25.98
CA PHE A 55 -7.64 11.11 26.41
C PHE A 55 -9.14 11.40 26.40
N MET A 56 -9.89 10.76 25.50
CA MET A 56 -11.34 10.85 25.42
C MET A 56 -12.05 9.91 26.41
N HIS A 57 -11.32 9.13 27.20
CA HIS A 57 -11.87 8.18 28.17
C HIS A 57 -12.88 7.18 27.56
N LEU A 58 -12.64 6.74 26.31
CA LEU A 58 -13.51 5.76 25.66
C LEU A 58 -13.49 4.41 26.41
N PRO A 59 -14.65 3.78 26.60
CA PRO A 59 -14.73 2.48 27.24
C PRO A 59 -14.06 1.41 26.37
N GLN A 60 -13.58 0.34 27.01
CA GLN A 60 -13.02 -0.83 26.30
C GLN A 60 -11.85 -0.48 25.35
N LEU A 61 -10.98 0.44 25.79
CA LEU A 61 -9.85 0.95 25.01
C LEU A 61 -9.03 -0.14 24.31
N ALA A 62 -8.75 -1.25 24.99
CA ALA A 62 -7.99 -2.36 24.43
C ALA A 62 -8.70 -3.06 23.27
N ALA A 63 -10.03 -3.23 23.36
CA ALA A 63 -10.82 -3.85 22.29
C ALA A 63 -10.91 -2.92 21.07
N LEU A 64 -11.12 -1.61 21.31
CA LEU A 64 -11.13 -0.61 20.24
C LEU A 64 -9.77 -0.48 19.56
N ALA A 65 -8.68 -0.48 20.33
CA ALA A 65 -7.32 -0.45 19.80
C ALA A 65 -7.03 -1.67 18.91
N LEU A 66 -7.42 -2.87 19.36
CA LEU A 66 -7.26 -4.08 18.55
C LEU A 66 -8.11 -4.03 17.27
N MET A 67 -9.35 -3.55 17.35
CA MET A 67 -10.21 -3.35 16.18
C MET A 67 -9.56 -2.37 15.18
N VAL A 68 -9.10 -1.22 15.67
CA VAL A 68 -8.40 -0.22 14.83
C VAL A 68 -7.17 -0.85 14.20
N PHE A 69 -6.38 -1.62 14.94
CA PHE A 69 -5.21 -2.31 14.40
C PHE A 69 -5.55 -3.24 13.24
N ILE A 70 -6.54 -4.12 13.42
CA ILE A 70 -6.97 -5.06 12.37
C ILE A 70 -7.49 -4.31 11.15
N LEU A 71 -8.31 -3.27 11.35
CA LEU A 71 -8.82 -2.46 10.24
C LEU A 71 -7.71 -1.68 9.55
N SER A 72 -6.70 -1.21 10.27
CA SER A 72 -5.56 -0.46 9.74
C SER A 72 -4.59 -1.31 8.92
N LEU A 73 -4.68 -2.64 8.98
CA LEU A 73 -3.98 -3.51 8.04
C LEU A 73 -4.49 -3.34 6.60
N ILE A 74 -5.68 -2.74 6.43
CA ILE A 74 -6.22 -2.34 5.14
C ILE A 74 -5.70 -0.91 4.84
N PRO A 75 -4.79 -0.74 3.86
CA PRO A 75 -4.24 0.56 3.48
C PRO A 75 -5.35 1.53 3.09
N VAL A 76 -5.26 2.78 3.56
CA VAL A 76 -6.16 3.91 3.24
C VAL A 76 -7.60 3.73 3.75
N ALA A 77 -8.26 2.61 3.42
CA ALA A 77 -9.64 2.34 3.81
C ALA A 77 -9.79 2.01 5.31
N GLY A 78 -8.75 1.46 5.96
CA GLY A 78 -8.80 1.05 7.36
C GLY A 78 -9.19 2.18 8.31
N VAL A 79 -8.58 3.36 8.14
CA VAL A 79 -8.87 4.55 8.96
C VAL A 79 -10.30 5.02 8.73
N ILE A 80 -10.76 5.07 7.48
CA ILE A 80 -12.12 5.52 7.13
C ILE A 80 -13.18 4.56 7.68
N ILE A 81 -12.97 3.25 7.51
CA ILE A 81 -13.91 2.22 7.98
C ILE A 81 -13.96 2.20 9.51
N SER A 82 -12.82 2.33 10.17
CA SER A 82 -12.76 2.33 11.64
C SER A 82 -13.44 3.55 12.27
N PHE A 83 -13.62 4.65 11.53
CA PHE A 83 -14.36 5.83 12.00
C PHE A 83 -15.80 5.51 12.39
N VAL A 84 -16.47 4.64 11.64
CA VAL A 84 -17.88 4.30 11.88
C VAL A 84 -18.09 3.70 13.27
N PRO A 85 -17.43 2.60 13.66
CA PRO A 85 -17.57 2.08 15.02
C PRO A 85 -17.00 3.03 16.08
N LEU A 86 -15.90 3.73 15.81
CA LEU A 86 -15.32 4.70 16.75
C LEU A 86 -16.30 5.84 17.08
N SER A 87 -16.95 6.41 16.06
CA SER A 87 -17.91 7.50 16.23
C SER A 87 -19.17 7.04 16.98
N LEU A 88 -19.64 5.80 16.76
CA LEU A 88 -20.73 5.23 17.55
C LEU A 88 -20.38 5.13 19.04
N VAL A 89 -19.18 4.65 19.36
CA VAL A 89 -18.73 4.54 20.75
C VAL A 89 -18.44 5.91 21.36
N GLY A 90 -17.83 6.84 20.62
CA GLY A 90 -17.61 8.21 21.07
C GLY A 90 -18.91 8.96 21.33
N TYR A 91 -19.91 8.78 20.46
CA TYR A 91 -21.24 9.35 20.67
C TYR A 91 -21.90 8.83 21.95
N SER A 92 -21.70 7.56 22.29
CA SER A 92 -22.18 6.97 23.54
C SER A 92 -21.55 7.58 24.79
N VAL A 93 -20.39 8.23 24.71
CA VAL A 93 -19.67 8.78 25.87
C VAL A 93 -19.90 10.28 26.00
N GLY A 94 -19.47 11.05 25.01
CA GLY A 94 -19.54 12.52 25.03
C GLY A 94 -20.43 13.13 23.94
N GLY A 95 -21.25 12.31 23.27
CA GLY A 95 -22.20 12.77 22.25
C GLY A 95 -21.48 13.36 21.03
N TRP A 96 -22.02 14.47 20.51
CA TRP A 96 -21.51 15.09 19.27
C TRP A 96 -20.11 15.70 19.42
N ASN A 97 -19.71 16.14 20.62
CA ASN A 97 -18.38 16.71 20.83
C ASN A 97 -17.29 15.66 20.59
N ASP A 98 -17.45 14.47 21.15
CA ASP A 98 -16.49 13.37 20.98
C ASP A 98 -16.44 12.89 19.53
N VAL A 99 -17.57 12.82 18.84
CA VAL A 99 -17.59 12.50 17.41
C VAL A 99 -16.78 13.52 16.60
N PHE A 100 -16.87 14.81 16.95
CA PHE A 100 -16.12 15.87 16.29
C PHE A 100 -14.62 15.77 16.58
N TYR A 101 -14.23 15.46 17.82
CA TYR A 101 -12.83 15.20 18.18
C TYR A 101 -12.26 13.97 17.45
N LEU A 102 -13.05 12.89 17.32
CA LEU A 102 -12.65 11.71 16.54
C LEU A 102 -12.49 12.03 15.06
N LEU A 103 -13.38 12.84 14.49
CA LEU A 103 -13.28 13.26 13.09
C LEU A 103 -11.99 14.05 12.84
N ILE A 104 -11.66 15.02 13.69
CA ILE A 104 -10.40 15.78 13.61
C ILE A 104 -9.21 14.84 13.74
N THR A 105 -9.27 13.92 14.69
CA THR A 105 -8.20 12.93 14.92
C THR A 105 -7.96 12.10 13.69
N ILE A 106 -9.00 11.59 13.05
CA ILE A 106 -8.86 10.79 11.82
C ILE A 106 -8.26 11.60 10.68
N ILE A 107 -8.65 12.86 10.52
CA ILE A 107 -8.05 13.72 9.49
C ILE A 107 -6.55 13.88 9.73
N VAL A 108 -6.15 14.15 10.98
CA VAL A 108 -4.74 14.33 11.36
C VAL A 108 -3.95 13.04 11.17
N VAL A 109 -4.49 11.92 11.63
CA VAL A 109 -3.82 10.63 11.58
C VAL A 109 -3.73 10.11 10.14
N HIS A 110 -4.79 10.27 9.34
CA HIS A 110 -4.77 9.94 7.92
C HIS A 110 -3.79 10.83 7.14
N ALA A 111 -3.70 12.12 7.47
CA ALA A 111 -2.68 12.99 6.90
C ALA A 111 -1.27 12.54 7.29
N PHE A 112 -1.05 12.12 8.54
CA PHE A 112 0.22 11.57 8.99
C PHE A 112 0.59 10.30 8.21
N GLU A 113 -0.33 9.35 8.08
CA GLU A 113 -0.18 8.14 7.25
C GLU A 113 0.17 8.50 5.79
N ALA A 114 -0.64 9.35 5.16
CA ALA A 114 -0.56 9.64 3.73
C ALA A 114 0.65 10.51 3.35
N TYR A 115 1.06 11.46 4.19
CA TYR A 115 2.13 12.42 3.87
C TYR A 115 3.48 12.10 4.51
N ILE A 116 3.52 11.33 5.59
CA ILE A 116 4.77 11.03 6.30
C ILE A 116 5.13 9.56 6.16
N LEU A 117 4.23 8.63 6.47
CA LEU A 117 4.59 7.20 6.41
C LEU A 117 4.63 6.68 4.98
N ASN A 118 3.55 6.81 4.21
CA ASN A 118 3.48 6.31 2.84
C ASN A 118 4.66 6.77 1.96
N PRO A 119 5.00 8.07 1.89
CA PRO A 119 6.09 8.53 1.04
C PRO A 119 7.49 8.19 1.56
N ASN A 120 7.73 8.11 2.88
CA ASN A 120 9.04 7.71 3.41
C ASN A 120 9.38 6.24 3.09
N PHE A 121 8.37 5.38 2.97
CA PHE A 121 8.56 3.97 2.62
C PHE A 121 8.42 3.69 1.10
N MET A 122 7.69 4.52 0.34
CA MET A 122 7.59 4.45 -1.12
C MET A 122 8.63 5.32 -1.87
N ALA A 123 9.56 5.98 -1.18
CA ALA A 123 10.55 6.87 -1.80
C ALA A 123 11.53 6.19 -2.77
N SER A 124 11.49 4.88 -2.90
CA SER A 124 12.29 4.17 -3.90
C SER A 124 11.39 3.41 -4.88
N LYS A 125 11.32 3.95 -6.10
CA LYS A 125 11.12 3.22 -7.36
C LYS A 125 9.68 2.94 -7.79
N THR A 126 8.92 3.97 -8.20
CA THR A 126 8.06 3.82 -9.39
C THR A 126 7.76 5.16 -10.11
N ASN A 127 8.65 5.59 -11.01
CA ASN A 127 8.28 6.51 -12.10
C ASN A 127 7.28 5.81 -13.04
N LEU A 128 6.01 5.71 -12.66
CA LEU A 128 4.89 5.46 -13.57
C LEU A 128 4.18 6.80 -13.77
N PRO A 129 3.84 7.20 -15.01
CA PRO A 129 3.08 8.43 -15.24
C PRO A 129 1.75 8.35 -14.46
N ILE A 130 1.44 9.38 -13.68
CA ILE A 130 0.33 9.44 -12.70
C ILE A 130 -1.00 8.94 -13.28
N PHE A 131 -1.25 9.18 -14.56
CA PHE A 131 -2.41 8.72 -15.32
C PHE A 131 -2.59 7.18 -15.29
N TYR A 132 -1.52 6.41 -15.48
CA TYR A 132 -1.61 4.94 -15.54
C TYR A 132 -1.88 4.33 -14.16
N THR A 133 -1.28 4.87 -13.11
CA THR A 133 -1.59 4.48 -11.73
C THR A 133 -3.05 4.73 -11.41
N PHE A 134 -3.61 5.86 -11.88
CA PHE A 134 -5.01 6.21 -11.67
C PHE A 134 -5.97 5.23 -12.37
N VAL A 135 -5.73 4.91 -13.64
CA VAL A 135 -6.52 3.94 -14.42
C VAL A 135 -6.51 2.55 -13.77
N VAL A 136 -5.37 2.16 -13.23
CA VAL A 136 -5.17 0.86 -12.58
C VAL A 136 -5.87 0.75 -11.26
N LEU A 137 -5.85 1.81 -10.46
CA LEU A 137 -6.60 1.88 -9.23
C LEU A 137 -8.10 1.84 -9.51
N LEU A 138 -8.56 2.50 -10.57
CA LEU A 138 -9.97 2.51 -11.00
C LEU A 138 -10.43 1.12 -11.46
N ILE A 139 -9.61 0.42 -12.25
CA ILE A 139 -9.89 -0.96 -12.69
C ILE A 139 -9.79 -1.92 -11.48
N GLY A 140 -8.76 -1.79 -10.65
CA GLY A 140 -8.57 -2.61 -9.46
C GLY A 140 -9.76 -2.48 -8.51
N GLU A 141 -10.17 -1.26 -8.18
CA GLU A 141 -11.36 -0.97 -7.37
C GLU A 141 -12.62 -1.59 -7.98
N HIS A 142 -12.84 -1.43 -9.28
CA HIS A 142 -14.04 -1.95 -9.94
C HIS A 142 -14.16 -3.48 -9.89
N PHE A 143 -13.04 -4.20 -10.04
CA PHE A 143 -13.04 -5.67 -10.10
C PHE A 143 -12.81 -6.36 -8.75
N PHE A 144 -11.99 -5.78 -7.87
CA PHE A 144 -11.58 -6.37 -6.59
C PHE A 144 -11.97 -5.52 -5.37
N GLY A 145 -12.67 -4.41 -5.57
CA GLY A 145 -13.06 -3.49 -4.49
C GLY A 145 -11.85 -2.93 -3.77
N ILE A 146 -11.94 -2.88 -2.43
CA ILE A 146 -10.84 -2.42 -1.57
C ILE A 146 -9.55 -3.24 -1.78
N TRP A 147 -9.66 -4.53 -2.10
CA TRP A 147 -8.49 -5.39 -2.39
C TRP A 147 -7.77 -5.00 -3.68
N GLY A 148 -8.48 -4.39 -4.63
CA GLY A 148 -7.89 -3.89 -5.86
C GLY A 148 -7.08 -2.61 -5.68
N LEU A 149 -7.38 -1.81 -4.65
CA LEU A 149 -6.54 -0.67 -4.27
C LEU A 149 -5.20 -1.13 -3.66
N ILE A 150 -5.22 -2.24 -2.91
CA ILE A 150 -4.03 -2.82 -2.26
C ILE A 150 -3.12 -3.51 -3.29
N CYS A 151 -3.72 -4.35 -4.13
CA CYS A 151 -2.97 -5.20 -5.04
C CYS A 151 -2.84 -4.61 -6.46
N GLY A 152 -3.59 -3.56 -6.81
CA GLY A 152 -3.66 -3.03 -8.17
C GLY A 152 -2.34 -2.51 -8.71
N VAL A 153 -1.61 -1.69 -7.93
CA VAL A 153 -0.31 -1.15 -8.36
C VAL A 153 0.75 -2.26 -8.54
N PRO A 154 0.91 -3.22 -7.60
CA PRO A 154 1.76 -4.40 -7.82
C PRO A 154 1.34 -5.25 -9.02
N ILE A 155 0.05 -5.54 -9.19
CA ILE A 155 -0.48 -6.38 -10.28
C ILE A 155 -0.29 -5.70 -11.64
N PHE A 156 -0.42 -4.38 -11.71
CA PHE A 156 -0.25 -3.66 -12.96
C PHE A 156 1.21 -3.44 -13.35
N THR A 157 2.06 -3.09 -12.38
CA THR A 157 3.52 -3.05 -12.63
C THR A 157 4.02 -4.41 -13.10
N PHE A 158 3.46 -5.49 -12.55
CA PHE A 158 3.63 -6.86 -13.02
C PHE A 158 3.15 -7.08 -14.46
N PHE A 159 1.94 -6.62 -14.81
CA PHE A 159 1.40 -6.72 -16.17
C PHE A 159 2.20 -5.94 -17.22
N LEU A 160 2.71 -4.75 -16.87
CA LEU A 160 3.56 -3.95 -17.76
C LEU A 160 4.93 -4.59 -18.01
N ASP A 161 5.50 -5.25 -16.99
CA ASP A 161 6.72 -6.06 -17.15
C ASP A 161 6.47 -7.24 -18.10
N ILE A 162 5.31 -7.92 -18.02
CA ILE A 162 4.89 -9.00 -18.94
C ILE A 162 4.80 -8.50 -20.39
N LEU A 163 4.29 -7.29 -20.61
CA LEU A 163 4.16 -6.71 -21.95
C LEU A 163 5.51 -6.21 -22.51
N GLY A 164 6.61 -6.37 -21.78
CA GLY A 164 7.95 -6.00 -22.25
C GLY A 164 8.15 -4.50 -22.39
N VAL A 165 7.31 -3.68 -21.73
CA VAL A 165 7.44 -2.23 -21.71
C VAL A 165 8.62 -1.87 -20.81
N LYS A 166 9.83 -2.02 -21.37
CA LYS A 166 11.06 -1.60 -20.70
C LYS A 166 10.98 -0.12 -20.44
N LYS A 167 11.19 0.24 -19.18
CA LYS A 167 11.47 1.61 -18.77
C LYS A 167 12.71 2.07 -19.53
N HIS A 168 12.55 2.96 -20.52
CA HIS A 168 13.66 3.80 -20.92
C HIS A 168 13.95 4.69 -19.71
N GLU A 169 14.86 4.23 -18.85
CA GLU A 169 15.60 5.14 -17.99
C GLU A 169 16.21 6.16 -18.94
N GLY A 170 15.71 7.39 -18.88
CA GLY A 170 16.37 8.53 -19.49
C GLY A 170 17.74 8.64 -18.86
N LYS A 171 18.73 7.95 -19.43
CA LYS A 171 20.08 8.47 -19.46
C LYS A 171 19.91 9.84 -20.11
N LEU A 172 20.13 10.89 -19.31
CA LEU A 172 20.48 12.19 -19.85
C LEU A 172 21.64 11.95 -20.81
N ASP A 173 21.33 11.90 -22.11
CA ASP A 173 22.31 11.96 -23.16
C ASP A 173 23.09 13.24 -22.92
N LYS A 174 24.32 13.08 -22.40
CA LYS A 174 25.29 14.16 -22.39
C LYS A 174 25.44 14.57 -23.85
N VAL A 175 24.91 15.74 -24.17
CA VAL A 175 25.11 16.40 -25.47
C VAL A 175 26.61 16.33 -25.77
N PRO A 176 27.05 15.73 -26.89
CA PRO A 176 28.45 15.74 -27.24
C PRO A 176 28.85 17.18 -27.53
N THR A 177 29.61 17.77 -26.61
CA THR A 177 30.36 19.00 -26.88
C THR A 177 31.24 18.70 -28.09
N LYS A 178 30.98 19.40 -29.20
CA LYS A 178 31.76 19.21 -30.44
C LYS A 178 33.26 19.40 -30.15
N PRO A 179 34.13 18.62 -30.82
CA PRO A 179 35.57 18.79 -30.70
C PRO A 179 35.97 20.17 -31.20
N GLY A 180 37.03 20.71 -30.61
CA GLY A 180 37.53 22.05 -30.89
C GLY A 180 37.61 22.37 -32.37
N GLU A 181 37.30 23.63 -32.67
CA GLU A 181 37.79 24.32 -33.85
C GLU A 181 38.51 25.60 -33.38
N PRO A 182 39.55 26.01 -34.13
CA PRO A 182 40.83 26.53 -33.65
C PRO A 182 40.86 27.98 -33.14
#